data_AF-A0A968KJ22-F1
#
_entry.id   AF-A0A968KJ22-F1
#
_cell.length_a   1.000
_cell.length_b   1.000
_cell.length_c   1.000
_cell.angle_alpha   90.00
_cell.angle_beta   90.00
_cell.angle_gamma   90.00
#
_symmetry.space_group_name_H-M   'P 1'
#
loop_
_entity.id
_entity.type
_entity.pdbx_description
1 polymer ?
#
loop_
_entity_poly.entity_id
_entity_poly.type
_entity_poly.pdbx_seq_one_letter_code
_entity_poly.pdbx_strand_id
1 'polypeptide(L)'
;MEKTLKKSCEECGRTVDTRPTVVDYQGQEIFVFHPVICRACLLKLCERFAVRCANCGGPIPPFTQVGVHPGTDSENRFVHMNPTCSTVGSAFHGYWGKGKLYNSVQIEAC
;
A
#
# COMPACT_ATOMS: atom_id res chain seq x y z
N MET A 1 6.25 32.21 6.83
CA MET A 1 6.11 31.34 8.02
C MET A 1 5.13 30.24 7.69
N GLU A 2 5.64 29.11 7.18
CA GLU A 2 4.81 27.93 6.95
C GLU A 2 4.45 27.34 8.33
N LYS A 3 3.15 27.37 8.68
CA LYS A 3 2.65 26.69 9.87
C LYS A 3 2.95 25.21 9.71
N THR A 4 3.91 24.70 10.48
CA THR A 4 4.11 23.26 10.66
C THR A 4 2.85 22.71 11.32
N LEU A 5 1.88 22.27 10.51
CA LEU A 5 0.72 21.52 10.98
C LEU A 5 1.28 20.24 11.60
N LYS A 6 1.45 20.22 12.92
CA LYS A 6 1.72 19.00 13.68
C LYS A 6 0.58 18.04 13.38
N LYS A 7 0.81 17.11 12.44
CA LYS A 7 -0.16 16.08 12.13
C LYS A 7 0.13 14.90 13.04
N SER A 8 -0.87 14.52 13.81
CA SER A 8 -0.80 13.35 14.68
C SER A 8 -0.99 12.08 13.87
N CYS A 9 -0.34 11.01 14.30
CA CYS A 9 -0.51 9.67 13.77
C CYS A 9 -1.97 9.24 13.95
N GLU A 10 -2.61 8.83 12.86
CA GLU A 10 -4.00 8.37 12.85
C GLU A 10 -4.21 7.07 13.63
N GLU A 11 -3.14 6.29 13.89
CA GLU A 11 -3.23 5.06 14.70
C GLU A 11 -3.05 5.27 16.20
N CYS A 12 -2.13 6.14 16.62
CA CYS A 12 -1.72 6.25 18.03
C CYS A 12 -1.71 7.67 18.59
N GLY A 13 -2.06 8.68 17.80
CA GLY A 13 -2.13 10.08 18.22
C GLY A 13 -0.77 10.77 18.44
N ARG A 14 0.36 10.07 18.34
CA ARG A 14 1.70 10.66 18.48
C ARG A 14 1.99 11.64 17.35
N THR A 15 2.71 12.71 17.65
CA THR A 15 3.15 13.66 16.62
C THR A 15 4.03 12.98 15.57
N VAL A 16 3.77 13.28 14.29
CA VAL A 16 4.60 12.85 13.16
C VAL A 16 5.33 14.07 12.63
N ASP A 17 6.65 14.07 12.78
CA ASP A 17 7.49 15.24 12.48
C ASP A 17 7.84 15.35 10.98
N THR A 18 7.82 14.24 10.25
CA THR A 18 8.25 14.16 8.85
C THR A 18 7.22 13.44 7.96
N ARG A 19 7.01 13.97 6.75
CA ARG A 19 6.19 13.34 5.71
C ARG A 19 6.98 13.29 4.38
N PRO A 20 6.90 12.20 3.61
CA PRO A 20 6.19 10.96 3.90
C PRO A 20 6.79 10.23 5.11
N THR A 21 6.02 9.31 5.70
CA THR A 21 6.62 8.36 6.62
C THR A 21 7.34 7.31 5.80
N VAL A 22 8.64 7.14 6.08
CA VAL A 22 9.52 6.21 5.38
C VAL A 22 9.90 5.07 6.32
N VAL A 23 9.73 3.84 5.86
CA VAL A 23 10.17 2.63 6.58
C VAL A 23 10.79 1.64 5.62
N ASP A 24 11.79 0.89 6.08
CA ASP A 24 12.21 -0.34 5.41
C ASP A 24 11.39 -1.51 5.98
N TYR A 25 10.78 -2.30 5.11
CA TYR A 25 10.07 -3.51 5.47
C TYR A 25 10.44 -4.64 4.51
N GLN A 26 11.10 -5.67 5.06
CA GLN A 26 11.62 -6.82 4.31
C GLN A 26 12.50 -6.41 3.11
N GLY A 27 13.33 -5.39 3.27
CA GLY A 27 14.25 -4.91 2.23
C GLY A 27 13.59 -4.06 1.14
N GLN A 28 12.34 -3.63 1.35
CA GLN A 28 11.66 -2.65 0.51
C GLN A 28 11.45 -1.35 1.27
N GLU A 29 11.84 -0.24 0.66
CA GLU A 29 11.58 1.10 1.19
C GLU A 29 10.14 1.52 0.85
N ILE A 30 9.37 1.83 1.89
CA ILE A 30 7.95 2.17 1.80
C ILE A 30 7.76 3.63 2.15
N PHE A 31 7.03 4.34 1.30
CA PHE A 31 6.70 5.75 1.46
C PHE A 31 5.20 5.94 1.60
N VAL A 32 4.74 6.40 2.77
CA VAL A 32 3.32 6.71 2.99
C VAL A 32 3.14 8.21 3.19
N PHE A 33 2.48 8.86 2.23
CA PHE A 33 2.15 10.30 2.27
C PHE A 33 0.81 10.58 2.97
N HIS A 34 -0.13 9.64 2.84
CA HIS A 34 -1.45 9.67 3.46
C HIS A 34 -1.95 8.22 3.60
N PRO A 35 -2.61 7.84 4.71
CA PRO A 35 -2.83 8.59 5.96
C PRO A 35 -1.54 8.99 6.70
N VAL A 36 -1.64 9.90 7.68
CA VAL A 36 -0.49 10.28 8.52
C VAL A 36 -0.28 9.22 9.59
N ILE A 37 0.79 8.43 9.46
CA ILE A 37 1.07 7.30 10.34
C ILE A 37 2.53 7.37 10.77
N CYS A 38 2.83 7.26 12.06
CA CYS A 38 4.23 7.22 12.51
C CYS A 38 4.93 5.92 12.10
N ARG A 39 6.26 5.96 11.97
CA ARG A 39 7.10 4.80 11.59
C ARG A 39 6.75 3.51 12.35
N ALA A 40 6.60 3.58 13.67
CA ALA A 40 6.29 2.42 14.50
C ALA A 40 4.91 1.81 14.18
N CYS A 41 3.90 2.64 13.90
CA CYS A 41 2.58 2.17 13.51
C CYS A 41 2.58 1.62 12.08
N LEU A 42 3.32 2.24 11.16
CA LEU A 42 3.41 1.76 9.79
C LEU A 42 4.03 0.36 9.72
N LEU A 43 5.10 0.08 10.46
CA LEU A 43 5.69 -1.26 10.53
C LEU A 43 4.69 -2.30 11.04
N LYS A 44 3.96 -2.01 12.13
CA LYS A 44 2.92 -2.91 12.66
C LYS A 44 1.79 -3.16 11.67
N LEU A 45 1.43 -2.15 10.88
CA LEU A 45 0.42 -2.30 9.84
C LEU A 45 0.95 -3.14 8.68
N CYS A 46 2.23 -3.02 8.32
CA CYS A 46 2.86 -3.88 7.33
C CYS A 46 2.88 -5.34 7.81
N GLU A 47 3.26 -5.61 9.05
CA GLU A 47 3.26 -6.96 9.63
C GLU A 47 1.87 -7.62 9.60
N ARG A 48 0.81 -6.82 9.79
CA ARG A 48 -0.57 -7.34 9.88
C ARG A 48 -1.32 -7.40 8.56
N PHE A 49 -1.07 -6.43 7.68
CA PHE A 49 -1.91 -6.19 6.51
C PHE A 49 -1.14 -6.18 5.19
N ALA A 50 0.18 -6.33 5.19
CA ALA A 50 0.90 -6.50 3.94
C ALA A 50 0.48 -7.82 3.28
N VAL A 51 0.28 -7.78 1.97
CA VAL A 51 0.02 -8.96 1.14
C VAL A 51 1.23 -9.24 0.27
N ARG A 52 1.32 -10.43 -0.33
CA ARG A 52 2.41 -10.73 -1.26
C ARG A 52 2.00 -10.42 -2.68
N CYS A 53 2.92 -9.83 -3.44
CA CYS A 53 2.78 -9.68 -4.87
C CYS A 53 2.75 -11.06 -5.51
N ALA A 54 1.68 -11.36 -6.26
CA ALA A 54 1.52 -12.63 -6.95
C ALA A 54 2.57 -12.87 -8.06
N ASN A 55 3.25 -11.81 -8.53
CA ASN A 55 4.28 -11.90 -9.56
C ASN A 55 5.69 -12.10 -9.00
N CYS A 56 6.15 -11.23 -8.08
CA CYS A 56 7.53 -11.26 -7.57
C CYS A 56 7.66 -11.84 -6.16
N GLY A 57 6.56 -12.13 -5.47
CA GLY A 57 6.55 -12.63 -4.08
C GLY A 57 6.89 -11.59 -3.01
N GLY A 58 7.33 -10.39 -3.39
CA GLY A 58 7.66 -9.30 -2.48
C GLY A 58 6.44 -8.72 -1.74
N PRO A 59 6.62 -8.09 -0.58
CA PRO A 59 5.52 -7.49 0.17
C PRO A 59 4.90 -6.28 -0.54
N ILE A 60 3.59 -6.22 -0.52
CA ILE A 60 2.78 -5.06 -0.89
C ILE A 60 2.28 -4.45 0.43
N PRO A 61 2.77 -3.27 0.80
CA PRO A 61 2.38 -2.66 2.07
C PRO A 61 0.97 -2.07 2.00
N PRO A 62 0.32 -1.88 3.15
CA PRO A 62 -0.93 -1.13 3.21
C PRO A 62 -0.70 0.30 2.72
N PHE A 63 -1.79 0.93 2.29
CA PHE A 63 -1.85 2.27 1.72
C PHE A 63 -1.18 2.42 0.35
N THR A 64 -1.17 1.35 -0.44
CA THR A 64 -0.48 1.28 -1.74
C THR A 64 -1.46 1.02 -2.87
N GLN A 65 -1.19 1.59 -4.05
CA GLN A 65 -1.90 1.23 -5.27
C GLN A 65 -1.45 -0.15 -5.76
N VAL A 66 -2.41 -0.99 -6.11
CA VAL A 66 -2.18 -2.38 -6.50
C VAL A 66 -2.91 -2.71 -7.78
N GLY A 67 -2.27 -3.56 -8.59
CA GLY A 67 -2.98 -4.27 -9.64
C GLY A 67 -3.73 -5.44 -9.01
N VAL A 68 -4.92 -5.74 -9.51
CA VAL A 68 -5.77 -6.80 -9.00
C VAL A 68 -6.12 -7.76 -10.14
N HIS A 69 -5.84 -9.04 -9.89
CA HIS A 69 -6.25 -10.14 -10.75
C HIS A 69 -7.33 -10.95 -10.03
N PRO A 70 -8.50 -11.15 -10.65
CA PRO A 70 -9.48 -12.10 -10.13
C PRO A 70 -8.88 -13.51 -10.14
N GLY A 71 -8.75 -14.12 -8.97
CA GLY A 71 -8.35 -15.53 -8.85
C GLY A 71 -9.50 -16.47 -9.23
N THR A 72 -9.16 -17.73 -9.53
CA THR A 72 -10.14 -18.79 -9.81
C THR A 72 -11.00 -19.16 -8.60
N ASP A 73 -10.48 -18.94 -7.39
CA ASP A 73 -11.06 -19.44 -6.13
C ASP A 73 -11.67 -18.29 -5.30
N SER A 74 -12.17 -17.24 -5.96
CA SER A 74 -12.75 -16.03 -5.34
C SER A 74 -11.80 -15.20 -4.46
N GLU A 75 -10.52 -15.55 -4.38
CA GLU A 75 -9.48 -14.73 -3.75
C GLU A 75 -8.81 -13.79 -4.76
N ASN A 76 -8.83 -12.49 -4.47
CA ASN A 76 -8.13 -11.50 -5.27
C ASN A 76 -6.61 -11.67 -5.14
N ARG A 77 -5.92 -11.72 -6.27
CA ARG A 77 -4.45 -11.70 -6.33
C ARG A 77 -3.97 -10.28 -6.56
N PHE A 78 -3.05 -9.82 -5.72
CA PHE A 78 -2.52 -8.46 -5.77
C PHE A 78 -1.14 -8.45 -6.41
N VAL A 79 -0.85 -7.44 -7.23
CA VAL A 79 0.47 -7.22 -7.83
C VAL A 79 0.94 -5.77 -7.61
N HIS A 80 2.25 -5.56 -7.56
CA HIS A 80 2.80 -4.21 -7.49
C HIS A 80 2.44 -3.42 -8.76
N MET A 81 2.15 -2.13 -8.60
CA MET A 81 1.96 -1.17 -9.69
C MET A 81 3.30 -0.63 -10.20
N ASN A 82 4.14 -1.49 -10.76
CA ASN A 82 5.40 -1.11 -11.42
C ASN A 82 5.60 -1.91 -12.72
N PRO A 83 6.44 -1.43 -13.67
CA PRO A 83 6.61 -2.09 -14.97
C PRO A 83 6.99 -3.57 -14.90
N THR A 84 7.70 -3.99 -13.85
CA THR A 84 8.13 -5.38 -13.66
C THR A 84 6.97 -6.30 -13.25
N CYS A 85 5.97 -5.78 -12.53
CA CYS A 85 4.86 -6.57 -11.98
C CYS A 85 3.49 -6.25 -12.59
N SER A 86 3.34 -5.12 -13.29
CA SER A 86 2.08 -4.69 -13.91
C SER A 86 1.92 -5.18 -15.34
N THR A 87 2.99 -5.67 -15.98
CA THR A 87 2.95 -6.29 -17.31
C THR A 87 2.16 -7.59 -17.37
N VAL A 88 1.77 -8.15 -16.22
CA VAL A 88 0.97 -9.37 -16.13
C VAL A 88 -0.52 -9.15 -16.48
N GLY A 89 -0.91 -7.94 -16.89
CA GLY A 89 -2.28 -7.67 -17.36
C GLY A 89 -3.27 -7.58 -16.20
N SER A 90 -2.99 -6.71 -15.23
CA SER A 90 -3.93 -6.44 -14.14
C SER A 90 -5.24 -5.94 -14.75
N ALA A 91 -6.27 -6.78 -14.75
CA ALA A 91 -7.59 -6.47 -15.28
C ALA A 91 -8.25 -5.33 -14.50
N PHE A 92 -7.81 -5.10 -13.25
CA PHE A 92 -8.30 -4.05 -12.38
C PHE A 92 -7.14 -3.35 -11.67
N HIS A 93 -7.31 -2.09 -11.32
CA HIS A 93 -6.46 -1.37 -10.36
C HIS A 93 -7.26 -1.00 -9.13
N GLY A 94 -6.61 -0.95 -7.96
CA GLY A 94 -7.25 -0.50 -6.73
C GLY A 94 -6.26 -0.02 -5.68
N TYR A 95 -6.76 0.26 -4.49
CA TYR A 95 -5.99 0.74 -3.36
C TYR A 95 -6.05 -0.26 -2.21
N TRP A 96 -4.91 -0.82 -1.84
CA TRP A 96 -4.81 -1.74 -0.72
C TRP A 96 -4.69 -0.95 0.58
N GLY A 97 -5.71 -0.98 1.43
CA GLY A 97 -5.73 -0.31 2.73
C GLY A 97 -5.30 -1.25 3.87
N LYS A 98 -5.99 -1.16 5.02
CA LYS A 98 -5.77 -2.05 6.18
C LYS A 98 -6.50 -3.39 6.01
N GLY A 99 -6.02 -4.23 5.09
CA GLY A 99 -6.61 -5.56 4.84
C GLY A 99 -7.88 -5.55 3.97
N LYS A 100 -8.18 -4.43 3.31
CA LYS A 100 -9.30 -4.28 2.39
C LYS A 100 -8.85 -3.59 1.12
N LEU A 101 -9.39 -4.05 -0.01
CA LEU A 101 -9.25 -3.41 -1.31
C LEU A 101 -10.32 -2.32 -1.44
N TYR A 102 -9.90 -1.12 -1.84
CA TYR A 102 -10.76 0.03 -2.12
C TYR A 102 -10.63 0.44 -3.57
N ASN A 103 -11.66 1.10 -4.10
CA ASN A 103 -11.66 1.77 -5.40
C ASN A 103 -11.14 0.88 -6.55
N SER A 104 -11.56 -0.39 -6.56
CA SER A 104 -11.22 -1.33 -7.63
C SER A 104 -11.96 -0.91 -8.92
N VAL A 105 -11.22 -0.56 -9.95
CA VAL A 105 -11.77 -0.18 -11.26
C VAL A 105 -11.17 -1.09 -12.32
N GLN A 106 -12.01 -1.53 -13.26
CA GLN A 106 -11.58 -2.34 -14.39
C GLN A 106 -10.82 -1.47 -15.39
N ILE A 107 -9.69 -1.95 -15.88
CA ILE A 107 -9.02 -1.34 -17.02
C ILE A 107 -9.67 -1.94 -18.27
N GLU A 108 -10.42 -1.15 -19.02
CA GLU A 108 -10.88 -1.55 -20.36
C GLU A 108 -9.64 -1.75 -21.24
N ALA A 109 -9.42 -2.98 -21.68
CA ALA A 109 -8.45 -3.28 -22.71
C ALA A 109 -9.07 -2.84 -24.06
N CYS A 110 -8.53 -1.79 -24.67
CA CYS A 110 -8.79 -1.43 -26.07
C CYS A 110 -8.13 -2.43 -27.02
#